data_AF-A0A7S2NI50-F1
#
_entry.id   AF-A0A7S2NI50-F1
#
_cell.length_a   1.000
_cell.length_b   1.000
_cell.length_c   1.000
_cell.angle_alpha   90.00
_cell.angle_beta   90.00
_cell.angle_gamma   90.00
#
_symmetry.space_group_name_H-M   'P 1'
#
loop_
_entity.id
_entity.type
_entity.pdbx_description
1 polymer ?
#
loop_
_entity_poly.entity_id
_entity_poly.type
_entity_poly.pdbx_seq_one_letter_code
_entity_poly.pdbx_strand_id
1 'polypeptide(L)'
;SQLADFLGCTPAEYIQLRFKRGYDAETPRRDLAHVPKGKEAVRIKDLSKRYGKRGHGVEMLVSRHHNGEECLYEVKWMDLGPTENTFEKMSRLKGLGVEWMATAFDSLLAAAWGDGPLRPLTQREVARHLEDFGLSEDVACKRQISMLSSGQKTKMMLAASFWTRPHLICLDEPTNYLDAETLEALQRALKNFKGAFAIVSHHEKFLDDVCDELWEVCEGRVSRRERPRG
;
A
#
# COMPACT_ATOMS: atom_id res chain seq x y z
N SER A 1 2.24 16.92 3.05
CA SER A 1 2.21 15.67 2.29
C SER A 1 2.54 14.52 3.24
N GLN A 2 1.97 13.33 3.05
CA GLN A 2 2.24 12.15 3.89
C GLN A 2 3.73 11.76 3.93
N LEU A 3 4.51 12.19 2.93
CA LEU A 3 5.96 11.95 2.84
C LEU A 3 6.80 12.68 3.91
N ALA A 4 6.28 13.74 4.55
CA ALA A 4 7.03 14.55 5.51
C ALA A 4 7.54 13.72 6.70
N ASP A 5 6.75 12.76 7.16
CA ASP A 5 7.08 11.89 8.29
C ASP A 5 8.15 10.85 7.95
N PHE A 6 8.44 10.65 6.65
CA PHE A 6 9.36 9.63 6.15
C PHE A 6 10.66 10.21 5.58
N LEU A 7 10.90 11.52 5.71
CA LEU A 7 12.10 12.15 5.13
C LEU A 7 13.43 11.58 5.66
N GLY A 8 13.43 11.04 6.88
CA GLY A 8 14.60 10.38 7.49
C GLY A 8 14.80 8.92 7.08
N CYS A 9 13.81 8.31 6.43
CA CYS A 9 13.87 6.94 5.94
C CYS A 9 14.51 6.88 4.55
N THR A 10 15.02 5.71 4.20
CA THR A 10 15.35 5.34 2.82
C THR A 10 14.08 4.98 2.03
N PRO A 11 14.09 5.02 0.68
CA PRO A 11 12.97 4.53 -0.13
C PRO A 11 12.54 3.10 0.21
N ALA A 12 13.49 2.20 0.46
CA ALA A 12 13.19 0.83 0.81
C ALA A 12 12.45 0.74 2.14
N GLU A 13 12.92 1.46 3.17
CA GLU A 13 12.24 1.54 4.47
C GLU A 13 10.85 2.16 4.34
N TYR A 14 10.68 3.17 3.49
CA TYR A 14 9.37 3.77 3.24
C TYR A 14 8.37 2.77 2.69
N ILE A 15 8.73 1.98 1.67
CA ILE A 15 7.88 0.89 1.15
C ILE A 15 7.60 -0.14 2.25
N GLN A 16 8.63 -0.55 3.00
CA GLN A 16 8.47 -1.52 4.09
C GLN A 16 7.50 -1.03 5.17
N LEU A 17 7.58 0.23 5.56
CA LEU A 17 6.70 0.84 6.56
C LEU A 17 5.29 1.04 6.02
N ARG A 18 5.14 1.58 4.81
CA ARG A 18 3.86 1.84 4.15
C ARG A 18 3.04 0.57 3.95
N PHE A 19 3.70 -0.54 3.62
CA PHE A 19 3.05 -1.83 3.36
C PHE A 19 3.21 -2.85 4.48
N LYS A 20 3.78 -2.48 5.64
CA LYS A 20 4.10 -3.39 6.76
C LYS A 20 2.94 -4.31 7.16
N ARG A 21 1.71 -3.80 7.05
CA ARG A 21 0.49 -4.53 7.44
C ARG A 21 -0.07 -5.42 6.33
N GLY A 22 0.62 -5.55 5.20
CA GLY A 22 0.14 -6.25 4.02
C GLY A 22 -0.88 -5.45 3.22
N TYR A 23 -1.06 -4.16 3.47
CA TYR A 23 -1.89 -3.27 2.65
C TYR A 23 -1.31 -1.86 2.69
N ASP A 24 -1.72 -1.02 1.74
CA ASP A 24 -1.28 0.38 1.69
C ASP A 24 -1.85 1.18 2.86
N ALA A 25 -0.98 1.59 3.79
CA ALA A 25 -1.35 2.41 4.95
C ALA A 25 -1.73 3.86 4.59
N GLU A 26 -1.35 4.36 3.41
CA GLU A 26 -1.68 5.72 2.97
C GLU A 26 -3.07 5.83 2.34
N THR A 27 -3.70 4.70 1.97
CA THR A 27 -5.05 4.70 1.40
C THR A 27 -6.07 5.16 2.46
N PRO A 28 -6.80 6.27 2.24
CA PRO A 28 -7.84 6.72 3.15
C PRO A 28 -8.96 5.68 3.21
N ARG A 29 -9.23 5.12 4.39
CA ARG A 29 -10.22 4.04 4.55
C ARG A 29 -11.32 4.50 5.49
N ARG A 30 -12.44 4.98 4.92
CA ARG A 30 -13.65 5.34 5.68
C ARG A 30 -14.40 4.11 6.19
N ASP A 31 -14.17 2.95 5.56
CA ASP A 31 -14.98 1.73 5.73
C ASP A 31 -14.47 0.84 6.89
N LEU A 32 -13.35 1.19 7.52
CA LEU A 32 -12.72 0.41 8.59
C LEU A 32 -13.13 0.81 10.01
N ALA A 33 -13.90 1.87 10.15
CA ALA A 33 -14.21 2.45 11.45
C ALA A 33 -15.39 1.73 12.15
N HIS A 34 -15.33 0.40 12.31
CA HIS A 34 -16.12 -0.21 13.38
C HIS A 34 -15.53 0.28 14.70
N VAL A 35 -16.20 1.26 15.29
CA VAL A 35 -15.83 1.79 16.60
C VAL A 35 -16.84 1.21 17.59
N PRO A 36 -16.43 0.28 18.48
CA PRO A 36 -17.32 -0.25 19.49
C PRO A 36 -17.92 0.87 20.34
N LYS A 37 -19.23 0.82 20.58
CA LYS A 37 -19.97 1.86 21.35
C LYS A 37 -20.82 1.26 22.45
N GLY A 38 -21.15 2.08 23.44
CA GLY A 38 -22.07 1.72 24.54
C GLY A 38 -21.66 0.43 25.25
N LYS A 39 -22.60 -0.51 25.37
CA LYS A 39 -22.40 -1.78 26.09
C LYS A 39 -21.30 -2.65 25.48
N GLU A 40 -21.09 -2.58 24.16
CA GLU A 40 -20.05 -3.36 23.47
C GLU A 40 -18.65 -2.91 23.90
N ALA A 41 -18.40 -1.60 23.91
CA ALA A 41 -17.12 -1.04 24.34
C ALA A 41 -16.80 -1.39 25.80
N VAL A 42 -17.80 -1.33 26.69
CA VAL A 42 -17.66 -1.74 28.09
C VAL A 42 -17.32 -3.23 28.18
N ARG A 43 -18.03 -4.08 27.43
CA ARG A 43 -17.77 -5.53 27.38
C ARG A 43 -16.35 -5.83 26.93
N ILE A 44 -15.88 -5.21 25.84
CA ILE A 44 -14.51 -5.41 25.32
C ILE A 44 -13.46 -4.98 26.36
N LYS A 45 -13.69 -3.86 27.05
CA LYS A 45 -12.80 -3.41 28.13
C LYS A 45 -12.74 -4.41 29.29
N ASP A 46 -13.87 -4.97 29.70
CA ASP A 46 -13.92 -5.96 30.78
C ASP A 46 -13.32 -7.32 30.37
N LEU A 47 -13.46 -7.72 29.11
CA LEU A 47 -12.79 -8.90 28.56
C LEU A 47 -11.27 -8.68 28.46
N SER A 48 -10.84 -7.50 28.02
CA SER A 48 -9.43 -7.14 27.93
C SER A 48 -8.74 -7.19 29.30
N LYS A 49 -9.38 -6.68 30.35
CA LYS A 49 -8.85 -6.76 31.72
C LYS A 49 -8.68 -8.20 32.21
N ARG A 50 -9.56 -9.10 31.80
CA ARG A 50 -9.57 -10.50 32.26
C ARG A 50 -8.66 -11.41 31.43
N TYR A 51 -8.65 -11.24 30.12
CA TYR A 51 -8.06 -12.18 29.17
C TYR A 51 -6.99 -11.56 28.27
N GLY A 52 -6.89 -10.23 28.23
CA GLY A 52 -5.88 -9.51 27.47
C GLY A 52 -4.48 -9.69 28.07
N LYS A 53 -3.45 -9.42 27.28
CA LYS A 53 -2.05 -9.55 27.73
C LYS A 53 -1.81 -8.60 28.89
N ARG A 54 -1.63 -9.14 30.10
CA ARG A 54 -1.49 -8.35 31.35
C ARG A 54 -2.65 -7.37 31.58
N GLY A 55 -3.86 -7.72 31.11
CA GLY A 55 -5.05 -6.87 31.23
C GLY A 55 -5.17 -5.77 30.17
N HIS A 56 -4.23 -5.66 29.23
CA HIS A 56 -4.26 -4.70 28.14
C HIS A 56 -5.15 -5.20 26.99
N GLY A 57 -5.90 -4.28 26.38
CA GLY A 57 -6.72 -4.58 25.21
C GLY A 57 -5.90 -4.64 23.92
N VAL A 58 -6.55 -5.06 22.84
CA VAL A 58 -5.97 -5.02 21.50
C VAL A 58 -6.01 -3.60 20.96
N GLU A 59 -4.86 -3.07 20.57
CA GLU A 59 -4.73 -1.77 19.90
C GLU A 59 -4.99 -1.91 18.41
N MET A 60 -4.32 -2.87 17.76
CA MET A 60 -4.46 -3.17 16.34
C MET A 60 -3.86 -4.53 15.99
N LEU A 61 -4.21 -5.04 14.80
CA LEU A 61 -3.52 -6.15 14.17
C LEU A 61 -2.41 -5.64 13.25
N VAL A 62 -1.22 -6.23 13.36
CA VAL A 62 0.00 -5.78 12.66
C VAL A 62 0.25 -6.62 11.42
N SER A 63 0.16 -7.94 11.53
CA SER A 63 0.45 -8.88 10.45
C SER A 63 -0.38 -10.14 10.60
N ARG A 64 -0.36 -10.99 9.56
CA ARG A 64 -1.08 -12.27 9.50
C ARG A 64 -0.15 -13.34 8.94
N HIS A 65 -0.13 -14.50 9.58
CA HIS A 65 0.63 -15.67 9.15
C HIS A 65 -0.28 -16.89 9.06
N HIS A 66 -0.11 -17.66 7.99
CA HIS A 66 -0.72 -18.98 7.86
C HIS A 66 0.27 -20.04 8.32
N ASN A 67 -0.19 -20.96 9.17
CA ASN A 67 0.53 -22.14 9.61
C ASN A 67 -0.34 -23.37 9.33
N GLY A 68 -0.26 -23.89 8.10
CA GLY A 68 -1.19 -24.91 7.60
C GLY A 68 -2.60 -24.33 7.45
N GLU A 69 -3.58 -24.97 8.10
CA GLU A 69 -4.97 -24.50 8.12
C GLU A 69 -5.23 -23.37 9.15
N GLU A 70 -4.29 -23.15 10.08
CA GLU A 70 -4.46 -22.15 11.12
C GLU A 70 -3.92 -20.79 10.71
N CYS A 71 -4.71 -19.76 10.99
CA CYS A 71 -4.33 -18.36 10.79
C CYS A 71 -4.02 -17.69 12.14
N LEU A 72 -2.83 -17.10 12.24
CA LEU A 72 -2.36 -16.33 13.37
C LEU A 72 -2.27 -14.84 13.00
N TYR A 73 -2.73 -13.98 13.91
CA TYR A 73 -2.65 -12.53 13.77
C TYR A 73 -1.67 -11.97 14.79
N GLU A 74 -0.71 -11.16 14.34
CA GLU A 74 0.16 -10.42 15.24
C GLU A 74 -0.63 -9.27 15.88
N VAL A 75 -0.74 -9.30 17.20
CA VAL A 75 -1.51 -8.36 18.00
C VAL A 75 -0.56 -7.34 18.61
N LYS A 76 -0.80 -6.05 18.31
CA LYS A 76 -0.25 -4.93 19.08
C LYS A 76 -1.20 -4.66 20.24
N TRP A 77 -0.68 -4.78 21.46
CA TRP A 77 -1.43 -4.54 22.69
C TRP A 77 -1.35 -3.07 23.10
N MET A 78 -2.45 -2.54 23.64
CA MET A 78 -2.51 -1.16 24.15
C MET A 78 -1.50 -0.95 25.27
N ASP A 79 -0.86 0.22 25.29
CA ASP A 79 0.13 0.65 26.31
C ASP A 79 1.38 -0.25 26.44
N LEU A 80 1.58 -1.21 25.55
CA LEU A 80 2.77 -2.07 25.51
C LEU A 80 3.67 -1.72 24.32
N GLY A 81 4.98 -1.99 24.44
CA GLY A 81 5.94 -1.77 23.35
C GLY A 81 5.80 -2.81 22.21
N PRO A 82 6.40 -2.57 21.02
CA PRO A 82 6.34 -3.51 19.90
C PRO A 82 6.97 -4.88 20.18
N THR A 83 7.94 -4.96 21.09
CA THR A 83 8.56 -6.23 21.52
C THR A 83 7.59 -7.13 22.28
N GLU A 84 6.45 -6.58 22.70
CA GLU A 84 5.40 -7.27 23.42
C GLU A 84 4.29 -7.78 22.50
N ASN A 85 4.43 -7.67 21.19
CA ASN A 85 3.45 -8.23 20.26
C ASN A 85 3.37 -9.76 20.42
N THR A 86 2.17 -10.33 20.22
CA THR A 86 1.95 -11.78 20.26
C THR A 86 1.20 -12.23 19.03
N PHE A 87 1.40 -13.49 18.62
CA PHE A 87 0.63 -14.11 17.54
C PHE A 87 -0.57 -14.85 18.14
N GLU A 88 -1.79 -14.41 17.79
CA GLU A 88 -3.03 -14.89 18.37
C GLU A 88 -3.95 -15.53 17.33
N LYS A 89 -4.63 -16.61 17.72
CA LYS A 89 -5.64 -17.29 16.87
C LYS A 89 -6.95 -16.51 16.85
N MET A 90 -7.75 -16.71 15.80
CA MET A 90 -9.13 -16.19 15.70
C MET A 90 -9.99 -16.52 16.94
N SER A 91 -9.85 -17.70 17.52
CA SER A 91 -10.59 -18.10 18.74
C SER A 91 -10.29 -17.19 19.93
N ARG A 92 -9.04 -16.74 20.07
CA ARG A 92 -8.62 -15.84 21.15
C ARG A 92 -9.14 -14.42 20.93
N LEU A 93 -9.14 -13.94 19.68
CA LEU A 93 -9.73 -12.65 19.32
C LEU A 93 -11.25 -12.62 19.57
N LYS A 94 -11.96 -13.71 19.25
CA LYS A 94 -13.39 -13.91 19.62
C LYS A 94 -13.60 -13.87 21.12
N GLY A 95 -12.72 -14.50 21.90
CA GLY A 95 -12.77 -14.46 23.37
C GLY A 95 -12.59 -13.05 23.96
N LEU A 96 -11.90 -12.17 23.24
CA LEU A 96 -11.71 -10.76 23.59
C LEU A 96 -12.82 -9.85 23.04
N GLY A 97 -13.71 -10.37 22.19
CA GLY A 97 -14.77 -9.61 21.51
C GLY A 97 -14.26 -8.66 20.43
N VAL A 98 -13.10 -8.96 19.83
CA VAL A 98 -12.43 -8.14 18.80
C VAL A 98 -12.24 -8.91 17.49
N GLU A 99 -13.02 -9.96 17.26
CA GLU A 99 -12.98 -10.76 16.02
C GLU A 99 -13.22 -9.93 14.76
N TRP A 100 -14.00 -8.86 14.87
CA TRP A 100 -14.24 -7.91 13.79
C TRP A 100 -12.93 -7.28 13.27
N MET A 101 -11.91 -7.12 14.13
CA MET A 101 -10.60 -6.61 13.69
C MET A 101 -9.93 -7.57 12.73
N ALA A 102 -10.01 -8.88 12.99
CA ALA A 102 -9.46 -9.90 12.10
C ALA A 102 -10.24 -9.99 10.79
N THR A 103 -11.57 -9.97 10.85
CA THR A 103 -12.41 -9.94 9.64
C THR A 103 -12.14 -8.72 8.78
N ALA A 104 -12.00 -7.54 9.40
CA ALA A 104 -11.61 -6.32 8.70
C ALA A 104 -10.21 -6.45 8.09
N PHE A 105 -9.24 -6.95 8.85
CA PHE A 105 -7.87 -7.17 8.38
C PHE A 105 -7.82 -8.11 7.17
N ASP A 106 -8.53 -9.23 7.22
CA ASP A 106 -8.59 -10.18 6.10
C ASP A 106 -9.25 -9.58 4.86
N SER A 107 -10.33 -8.80 5.06
CA SER A 107 -10.99 -8.08 3.96
C SER A 107 -10.06 -7.05 3.31
N LEU A 108 -9.18 -6.41 4.10
CA LEU A 108 -8.19 -5.47 3.57
C LEU A 108 -7.11 -6.18 2.76
N LEU A 109 -6.61 -7.32 3.24
CA LEU A 109 -5.65 -8.10 2.50
C LEU A 109 -6.24 -8.58 1.17
N ALA A 110 -7.47 -9.09 1.19
CA ALA A 110 -8.18 -9.52 -0.02
C ALA A 110 -8.40 -8.34 -0.98
N ALA A 111 -8.78 -7.16 -0.49
CA ALA A 111 -8.94 -5.98 -1.34
C ALA A 111 -7.61 -5.48 -1.94
N ALA A 112 -6.50 -5.62 -1.20
CA ALA A 112 -5.19 -5.16 -1.64
C ALA A 112 -4.51 -6.13 -2.61
N TRP A 113 -4.68 -7.45 -2.43
CA TRP A 113 -3.91 -8.47 -3.14
C TRP A 113 -4.76 -9.50 -3.90
N GLY A 114 -6.09 -9.44 -3.78
CA GLY A 114 -6.98 -10.50 -4.27
C GLY A 114 -6.67 -11.84 -3.60
N ASP A 115 -6.65 -12.91 -4.42
CA ASP A 115 -6.21 -14.25 -4.01
C ASP A 115 -4.69 -14.44 -4.13
N GLY A 116 -3.95 -13.39 -4.51
CA GLY A 116 -2.51 -13.45 -4.69
C GLY A 116 -1.73 -13.54 -3.39
N PRO A 117 -0.55 -14.18 -3.37
CA PRO A 117 0.31 -14.18 -2.20
C PRO A 117 0.82 -12.77 -1.90
N LEU A 118 0.96 -12.47 -0.61
CA LEU A 118 1.61 -11.23 -0.17
C LEU A 118 3.03 -11.15 -0.71
N ARG A 119 3.38 -10.00 -1.28
CA ARG A 119 4.76 -9.76 -1.71
C ARG A 119 5.67 -9.61 -0.48
N PRO A 120 6.80 -10.33 -0.41
CA PRO A 120 7.73 -10.18 0.69
C PRO A 120 8.27 -8.75 0.79
N LEU A 121 8.33 -8.19 2.01
CA LEU A 121 8.91 -6.88 2.28
C LEU A 121 10.41 -6.96 2.61
N THR A 122 11.11 -7.96 2.07
CA THR A 122 12.57 -8.05 2.26
C THR A 122 13.24 -6.89 1.53
N GLN A 123 14.36 -6.40 2.08
CA GLN A 123 15.09 -5.30 1.45
C GLN A 123 15.45 -5.61 -0.02
N ARG A 124 15.85 -6.85 -0.30
CA ARG A 124 16.15 -7.33 -1.67
C ARG A 124 14.95 -7.23 -2.61
N GLU A 125 13.76 -7.64 -2.16
CA GLU A 125 12.55 -7.60 -2.98
C GLU A 125 12.13 -6.16 -3.27
N VAL A 126 12.20 -5.30 -2.24
CA VAL A 126 11.87 -3.89 -2.33
C VAL A 126 12.85 -3.14 -3.22
N ALA A 127 14.16 -3.40 -3.09
CA ALA A 127 15.19 -2.80 -3.94
C ALA A 127 14.98 -3.16 -5.41
N ARG A 128 14.74 -4.44 -5.72
CA ARG A 128 14.44 -4.89 -7.09
C ARG A 128 13.21 -4.18 -7.66
N HIS A 129 12.15 -4.03 -6.86
CA HIS A 129 10.97 -3.29 -7.28
C HIS A 129 11.27 -1.83 -7.60
N LEU A 130 12.06 -1.16 -6.77
CA LEU A 130 12.43 0.24 -6.99
C LEU A 130 13.33 0.38 -8.23
N GLU A 131 14.16 -0.61 -8.50
CA GLU A 131 15.01 -0.68 -9.69
C GLU A 131 14.19 -0.76 -10.98
N ASP A 132 13.04 -1.45 -10.99
CA ASP A 132 12.11 -1.48 -12.13
C ASP A 132 11.60 -0.07 -12.51
N PHE A 133 11.62 0.88 -11.57
CA PHE A 133 11.26 2.29 -11.77
C PHE A 133 12.48 3.21 -11.96
N GLY A 134 13.68 2.63 -12.11
CA GLY A 134 14.92 3.37 -12.34
C GLY A 134 15.51 4.03 -11.08
N LEU A 135 15.27 3.45 -9.90
CA LEU A 135 15.98 3.78 -8.66
C LEU A 135 17.00 2.69 -8.35
N SER A 136 18.29 3.00 -8.48
CA SER A 136 19.35 2.04 -8.18
C SER A 136 19.31 1.58 -6.72
N GLU A 137 19.82 0.37 -6.45
CA GLU A 137 19.87 -0.19 -5.10
C GLU A 137 20.56 0.74 -4.08
N ASP A 138 21.61 1.46 -4.51
CA ASP A 138 22.31 2.42 -3.64
C ASP A 138 21.38 3.56 -3.19
N VAL A 139 20.62 4.13 -4.13
CA VAL A 139 19.64 5.18 -3.82
C VAL A 139 18.49 4.61 -2.98
N ALA A 140 17.99 3.42 -3.33
CA ALA A 140 16.87 2.78 -2.65
C ALA A 140 17.17 2.40 -1.20
N CYS A 141 18.39 1.94 -0.91
CA CYS A 141 18.74 1.33 0.37
C CYS A 141 19.64 2.18 1.27
N LYS A 142 20.33 3.20 0.75
CA LYS A 142 21.32 3.96 1.53
C LYS A 142 21.06 5.46 1.62
N ARG A 143 20.30 6.02 0.68
CA ARG A 143 20.00 7.46 0.68
C ARG A 143 18.67 7.75 1.35
N GLN A 144 18.67 8.77 2.20
CA GLN A 144 17.44 9.26 2.82
C GLN A 144 16.56 9.98 1.79
N ILE A 145 15.24 9.89 1.97
CA ILE A 145 14.24 10.54 1.13
C ILE A 145 14.44 12.06 1.07
N SER A 146 14.91 12.67 2.16
CA SER A 146 15.28 14.09 2.23
C SER A 146 16.30 14.50 1.15
N MET A 147 17.23 13.62 0.79
CA MET A 147 18.32 13.87 -0.16
C MET A 147 17.98 13.54 -1.61
N LEU A 148 16.77 13.03 -1.87
CA LEU A 148 16.35 12.66 -3.23
C LEU A 148 15.94 13.89 -4.04
N SER A 149 16.26 13.85 -5.33
CA SER A 149 15.73 14.80 -6.30
C SER A 149 14.20 14.65 -6.43
N SER A 150 13.53 15.67 -6.94
CA SER A 150 12.07 15.61 -7.19
C SER A 150 11.70 14.46 -8.13
N GLY A 151 12.52 14.18 -9.15
CA GLY A 151 12.34 13.03 -10.05
C GLY A 151 12.46 11.69 -9.33
N GLN A 152 13.47 11.53 -8.46
CA GLN A 152 13.64 10.31 -7.64
C GLN A 152 12.49 10.10 -6.66
N LYS A 153 11.98 11.17 -6.03
CA LYS A 153 10.77 11.10 -5.19
C LYS A 153 9.56 10.65 -6.00
N THR A 154 9.41 11.14 -7.23
CA THR A 154 8.33 10.73 -8.13
C THR A 154 8.44 9.26 -8.52
N LYS A 155 9.64 8.77 -8.89
CA LYS A 155 9.90 7.34 -9.13
C LYS A 155 9.51 6.47 -7.94
N MET A 156 9.88 6.89 -6.73
CA MET A 156 9.56 6.15 -5.50
C MET A 156 8.05 6.10 -5.24
N MET A 157 7.34 7.22 -5.42
CA MET A 157 5.88 7.26 -5.24
C MET A 157 5.14 6.42 -6.29
N LEU A 158 5.62 6.45 -7.54
CA LEU A 158 5.12 5.57 -8.59
C LEU A 158 5.37 4.11 -8.20
N ALA A 159 6.59 3.73 -7.84
CA ALA A 159 6.90 2.37 -7.39
C ALA A 159 5.98 1.94 -6.23
N ALA A 160 5.78 2.80 -5.22
CA ALA A 160 4.89 2.51 -4.10
C ALA A 160 3.45 2.20 -4.57
N SER A 161 2.93 2.99 -5.51
CA SER A 161 1.57 2.82 -6.04
C SER A 161 1.37 1.48 -6.79
N PHE A 162 2.44 0.89 -7.30
CA PHE A 162 2.41 -0.40 -8.01
C PHE A 162 2.73 -1.60 -7.09
N TRP A 163 3.05 -1.37 -5.81
CA TRP A 163 3.55 -2.42 -4.92
C TRP A 163 2.56 -3.59 -4.74
N THR A 164 1.28 -3.28 -4.55
CA THR A 164 0.20 -4.26 -4.32
C THR A 164 -0.33 -4.90 -5.61
N ARG A 165 0.26 -4.57 -6.78
CA ARG A 165 -0.22 -5.02 -8.10
C ARG A 165 -1.74 -4.79 -8.29
N PRO A 166 -2.21 -3.55 -8.13
CA PRO A 166 -3.64 -3.26 -8.25
C PRO A 166 -4.19 -3.64 -9.63
N HIS A 167 -5.48 -3.91 -9.73
CA HIS A 167 -6.12 -4.19 -11.02
C HIS A 167 -6.32 -2.94 -11.88
N LEU A 168 -6.42 -1.77 -11.24
CA LEU A 168 -6.58 -0.47 -11.87
C LEU A 168 -5.69 0.58 -11.18
N ILE A 169 -4.95 1.36 -11.96
CA ILE A 169 -4.17 2.51 -11.46
C ILE A 169 -4.66 3.77 -12.17
N CYS A 170 -4.92 4.84 -11.41
CA CYS A 170 -5.16 6.17 -11.96
C CYS A 170 -3.94 7.04 -11.70
N LEU A 171 -3.36 7.62 -12.75
CA LEU A 171 -2.22 8.54 -12.67
C LEU A 171 -2.66 9.92 -13.18
N ASP A 172 -2.52 10.93 -12.33
CA ASP A 172 -2.83 12.32 -12.67
C ASP A 172 -1.52 13.09 -12.91
N GLU A 173 -1.31 13.51 -14.16
CA GLU A 173 -0.10 14.18 -14.66
C GLU A 173 1.22 13.52 -14.23
N PRO A 174 1.41 12.20 -14.46
CA PRO A 174 2.60 11.48 -13.99
C PRO A 174 3.88 11.87 -14.73
N THR A 175 3.77 12.60 -15.84
CA THR A 175 4.89 13.07 -16.67
C THR A 175 5.50 14.37 -16.15
N ASN A 176 4.84 15.06 -15.22
CA ASN A 176 5.35 16.32 -14.69
C ASN A 176 6.64 16.10 -13.89
N TYR A 177 7.61 16.98 -14.12
CA TYR A 177 8.92 16.97 -13.43
C TYR A 177 9.75 15.69 -13.65
N LEU A 178 9.42 14.89 -14.66
CA LEU A 178 10.23 13.74 -15.05
C LEU A 178 11.33 14.15 -16.04
N ASP A 179 12.54 13.67 -15.81
CA ASP A 179 13.58 13.66 -16.84
C ASP A 179 13.31 12.53 -17.86
N ALA A 180 14.04 12.54 -18.99
CA ALA A 180 13.85 11.57 -20.06
C ALA A 180 14.02 10.12 -19.59
N GLU A 181 15.03 9.86 -18.75
CA GLU A 181 15.30 8.52 -18.21
C GLU A 181 14.13 8.02 -17.34
N THR A 182 13.55 8.90 -16.53
CA THR A 182 12.40 8.58 -15.68
C THR A 182 11.14 8.34 -16.49
N LEU A 183 10.93 9.14 -17.54
CA LEU A 183 9.80 8.97 -18.45
C LEU A 183 9.87 7.60 -19.13
N GLU A 184 11.04 7.19 -19.62
CA GLU A 184 11.24 5.87 -20.21
C GLU A 184 11.02 4.73 -19.20
N ALA A 185 11.48 4.90 -17.95
CA ALA A 185 11.24 3.92 -16.89
C ALA A 185 9.74 3.75 -16.60
N LEU A 186 8.99 4.87 -16.52
CA LEU A 186 7.54 4.85 -16.36
C LEU A 186 6.86 4.17 -17.56
N GLN A 187 7.27 4.48 -18.79
CA GLN A 187 6.73 3.82 -19.98
C GLN A 187 6.96 2.30 -19.95
N ARG A 188 8.17 1.85 -19.57
CA ARG A 188 8.46 0.42 -19.41
C ARG A 188 7.60 -0.23 -18.32
N ALA A 189 7.46 0.43 -17.17
CA ALA A 189 6.64 -0.07 -16.08
C ALA A 189 5.16 -0.22 -16.48
N LEU A 190 4.60 0.78 -17.16
CA LEU A 190 3.22 0.77 -17.66
C LEU A 190 3.00 -0.31 -18.73
N LYS A 191 3.93 -0.46 -19.69
CA LYS A 191 3.85 -1.50 -20.73
C LYS A 191 3.93 -2.93 -20.16
N ASN A 192 4.66 -3.11 -19.06
CA ASN A 192 4.80 -4.40 -18.40
C ASN A 192 3.69 -4.66 -17.37
N PHE A 193 2.89 -3.65 -17.04
CA PHE A 193 1.82 -3.76 -16.07
C PHE A 193 0.71 -4.68 -16.60
N LYS A 194 0.24 -5.59 -15.75
CA LYS A 194 -0.79 -6.59 -16.12
C LYS A 194 -2.21 -6.16 -15.78
N GLY A 195 -2.38 -5.06 -15.06
CA GLY A 195 -3.68 -4.45 -14.79
C GLY A 195 -4.05 -3.39 -15.83
N ALA A 196 -5.20 -2.76 -15.63
CA ALA A 196 -5.60 -1.57 -16.36
C ALA A 196 -5.00 -0.32 -15.73
N PHE A 197 -4.82 0.74 -16.52
CA PHE A 197 -4.50 2.06 -15.98
C PHE A 197 -5.25 3.14 -16.74
N ALA A 198 -5.50 4.25 -16.05
CA ALA A 198 -6.03 5.48 -16.61
C ALA A 198 -5.02 6.59 -16.33
N ILE A 199 -4.63 7.34 -17.35
CA ILE A 199 -3.64 8.41 -17.25
C ILE A 199 -4.28 9.71 -17.73
N VAL A 200 -4.16 10.75 -16.92
CA VAL A 200 -4.38 12.14 -17.33
C VAL A 200 -3.01 12.74 -17.59
N SER A 201 -2.77 13.22 -18.80
CA SER A 201 -1.52 13.89 -19.15
C SER A 201 -1.74 14.84 -20.33
N HIS A 202 -1.01 15.95 -20.34
CA HIS A 202 -0.89 16.82 -21.51
C HIS A 202 0.17 16.36 -22.53
N HIS A 203 0.90 15.27 -22.28
CA HIS A 203 2.02 14.81 -23.12
C HIS A 203 1.59 13.77 -24.17
N GLU A 204 1.07 14.22 -25.33
CA GLU A 204 0.47 13.35 -26.36
C GLU A 204 1.33 12.14 -26.76
N LYS A 205 2.63 12.35 -27.08
CA LYS A 205 3.52 11.26 -27.48
C LYS A 205 3.65 10.16 -26.42
N PHE A 206 3.62 10.53 -25.14
CA PHE A 206 3.73 9.56 -24.04
C PHE A 206 2.45 8.72 -23.96
N LEU A 207 1.28 9.36 -24.09
CA LEU A 207 0.00 8.68 -24.12
C LEU A 207 -0.13 7.75 -25.32
N ASP A 208 0.33 8.18 -26.50
CA ASP A 208 0.35 7.35 -27.71
C ASP A 208 1.22 6.11 -27.53
N ASP A 209 2.37 6.25 -26.87
CA ASP A 209 3.32 5.17 -26.67
C ASP A 209 2.84 4.09 -25.68
N VAL A 210 1.97 4.45 -24.71
CA VAL A 210 1.61 3.55 -23.58
C VAL A 210 0.14 3.16 -23.52
N CYS A 211 -0.78 4.01 -23.93
CA CYS A 211 -2.22 3.74 -23.79
C CYS A 211 -2.77 2.97 -24.99
N ASP A 212 -3.72 2.07 -24.75
CA ASP A 212 -4.45 1.39 -25.83
C ASP A 212 -5.56 2.27 -26.42
N GLU A 213 -6.18 3.10 -25.57
CA GLU A 213 -7.26 4.02 -25.94
C GLU A 213 -6.96 5.44 -25.45
N LEU A 214 -7.43 6.43 -26.21
CA LEU A 214 -7.29 7.84 -25.90
C LEU A 214 -8.68 8.47 -25.84
N TRP A 215 -8.90 9.26 -24.79
CA TRP A 215 -10.16 9.94 -24.54
C TRP A 215 -9.87 11.42 -24.32
N GLU A 216 -10.65 12.27 -24.97
CA GLU A 216 -10.57 13.72 -24.87
C GLU A 216 -11.76 14.22 -24.05
N VAL A 217 -11.49 15.17 -23.16
CA VAL A 217 -12.51 15.83 -22.36
C VAL A 217 -12.58 17.30 -22.79
N CYS A 218 -13.69 17.69 -23.40
CA CYS A 218 -13.93 19.07 -23.84
C CYS A 218 -15.31 19.52 -23.37
N GLU A 219 -15.38 20.67 -22.69
CA GLU A 219 -16.65 21.28 -22.21
C GLU A 219 -17.53 20.31 -21.39
N GLY A 220 -16.90 19.47 -20.55
CA GLY A 220 -17.61 18.47 -19.74
C GLY A 220 -18.14 17.27 -20.51
N ARG A 221 -17.81 17.12 -21.79
CA ARG A 221 -18.08 15.93 -22.61
C ARG A 221 -16.83 15.10 -22.79
N VAL A 222 -17.00 13.79 -22.80
CA VAL A 222 -15.92 12.83 -23.04
C VAL A 222 -16.15 12.18 -24.40
N SER A 223 -15.14 12.21 -25.27
CA SER A 223 -15.15 11.56 -26.58
C SER A 223 -13.90 10.73 -26.78
N ARG A 224 -14.03 9.57 -27.42
CA ARG A 224 -12.87 8.74 -27.78
C ARG A 224 -12.15 9.38 -28.97
N ARG A 225 -10.83 9.57 -28.87
CA ARG A 225 -9.99 10.04 -29.98
C ARG A 225 -9.78 8.89 -30.97
N GLU A 226 -10.04 9.13 -32.24
CA GLU A 226 -9.72 8.14 -33.29
C GLU A 226 -8.21 8.11 -33.53
N ARG A 227 -7.61 6.92 -33.51
CA ARG A 227 -6.22 6.74 -33.94
C ARG A 227 -6.17 6.63 -35.46
N PRO A 228 -5.27 7.35 -36.15
CA PRO A 228 -5.06 7.13 -37.58
C PRO A 228 -4.66 5.66 -37.80
N ARG A 229 -5.37 4.96 -38.69
CA ARG A 229 -5.03 3.59 -39.07
C ARG A 229 -3.65 3.62 -39.75
N GLY A 230 -2.65 3.01 -39.10
CA GLY A 230 -1.36 2.73 -39.72
C GLY A 230 -1.48 1.69 -40.83
#